data_AF-X5MMU1-F1
#
_entry.id   AF-X5MMU1-F1
#
_cell.length_a   1.000
_cell.length_b   1.000
_cell.length_c   1.000
_cell.angle_alpha   90.00
_cell.angle_beta   90.00
_cell.angle_gamma   90.00
#
_symmetry.space_group_name_H-M   'P 1'
#
loop_
_entity.id
_entity.type
_entity.pdbx_description
1 polymer ?
#
loop_
_entity_poly.entity_id
_entity_poly.type
_entity_poly.pdbx_seq_one_letter_code
_entity_poly.pdbx_strand_id
1 'polypeptide(L)'
;MPLTFLQKRAAQAIINVFETGTPGGDYAMVTLLPGDSGHLTYGRAQTTLGSGNLHLLIKAYCDAANAALSSQLSGFLRRLEDIDLTLDHDFEFRSLLMQGGADPVMQDVQDAFFDRLYWTPAEVAAGNLGIGDPLALAVVYDGKVHGSWIRIRDRVNERHGRPDTIGQRGWVHRYIAERRAWLAGHSNHLLRRTVYRMDAFSSLMDSNNWSLALPFSVRGQEINQHVLGAPPVRVTAEDTQQRTLRLTMPTMTGSDVEALERALAERGWAINIDGVFDEGTKRCVTQFQDEVGLVADGIAGPATLSALDLA
;
A
#
# COMPACT_ATOMS: atom_id res chain seq x y z
N MET A 1 -15.92 -9.32 9.46
CA MET A 1 -15.76 -7.86 9.36
C MET A 1 -14.43 -7.58 8.69
N PRO A 2 -14.34 -6.58 7.79
CA PRO A 2 -13.05 -6.14 7.26
C PRO A 2 -12.14 -5.67 8.41
N LEU A 3 -10.83 -5.81 8.23
CA LEU A 3 -9.86 -5.31 9.20
C LEU A 3 -9.98 -3.79 9.31
N THR A 4 -9.69 -3.25 10.49
CA THR A 4 -9.48 -1.81 10.61
C THR A 4 -8.18 -1.41 9.90
N PHE A 5 -8.05 -0.11 9.57
CA PHE A 5 -6.83 0.44 8.99
C PHE A 5 -5.58 0.05 9.81
N LEU A 6 -5.63 0.22 11.14
CA LEU A 6 -4.51 -0.10 12.02
C LEU A 6 -4.21 -1.61 12.04
N GLN A 7 -5.23 -2.47 11.96
CA GLN A 7 -5.01 -3.92 11.89
C GLN A 7 -4.35 -4.33 10.58
N LYS A 8 -4.77 -3.74 9.44
CA LYS A 8 -4.09 -3.93 8.15
C LYS A 8 -2.64 -3.48 8.22
N ARG A 9 -2.37 -2.28 8.73
CA ARG A 9 -1.00 -1.77 8.88
C ARG A 9 -0.16 -2.63 9.82
N ALA A 10 -0.72 -3.09 10.94
CA ALA A 10 -0.06 -4.00 11.86
C ALA A 10 0.31 -5.33 11.19
N ALA A 11 -0.62 -5.92 10.42
CA ALA A 11 -0.34 -7.12 9.64
C ALA A 11 0.79 -6.88 8.63
N GLN A 12 0.73 -5.79 7.87
CA GLN A 12 1.78 -5.43 6.91
C GLN A 12 3.14 -5.19 7.58
N ALA A 13 3.17 -4.59 8.76
CA ALA A 13 4.39 -4.31 9.51
C ALA A 13 5.10 -5.59 9.98
N ILE A 14 4.36 -6.67 10.30
CA ILE A 14 4.97 -7.98 10.58
C ILE A 14 5.81 -8.43 9.37
N ILE A 15 5.26 -8.30 8.16
CA ILE A 15 5.94 -8.70 6.93
C ILE A 15 7.11 -7.74 6.64
N ASN A 16 6.94 -6.43 6.84
CA ASN A 16 8.03 -5.46 6.69
C ASN A 16 9.24 -5.81 7.58
N VAL A 17 8.99 -6.22 8.83
CA VAL A 17 10.05 -6.69 9.73
C VAL A 17 10.78 -7.91 9.17
N PHE A 18 10.06 -8.79 8.46
CA PHE A 18 10.68 -9.97 7.84
C PHE A 18 11.47 -9.66 6.57
N GLU A 19 11.03 -8.68 5.78
CA GLU A 19 11.68 -8.31 4.51
C GLU A 19 12.84 -7.33 4.72
N THR A 20 12.66 -6.34 5.59
CA THR A 20 13.58 -5.18 5.73
C THR A 20 14.13 -5.00 7.14
N GLY A 21 13.66 -5.80 8.12
CA GLY A 21 14.09 -5.69 9.50
C GLY A 21 13.45 -4.56 10.30
N THR A 22 12.61 -3.73 9.70
CA THR A 22 11.92 -2.61 10.37
C THR A 22 10.40 -2.69 10.14
N PRO A 23 9.56 -2.25 11.10
CA PRO A 23 8.10 -2.33 10.90
C PRO A 23 7.56 -1.31 9.89
N GLY A 24 8.24 -0.17 9.73
CA GLY A 24 7.93 0.82 8.69
C GLY A 24 8.26 0.33 7.28
N GLY A 25 9.13 -0.66 7.16
CA GLY A 25 9.71 -1.03 5.87
C GLY A 25 10.85 -0.11 5.48
N ASP A 26 11.46 -0.40 4.32
CA ASP A 26 12.45 0.47 3.71
C ASP A 26 12.14 0.64 2.22
N TYR A 27 11.55 1.78 1.88
CA TYR A 27 11.16 2.13 0.51
C TYR A 27 12.34 2.40 -0.41
N ALA A 28 13.53 2.67 0.15
CA ALA A 28 14.76 2.95 -0.58
C ALA A 28 15.66 1.70 -0.70
N MET A 29 15.32 0.59 -0.03
CA MET A 29 16.17 -0.60 0.03
C MET A 29 16.39 -1.18 -1.36
N VAL A 30 17.65 -1.18 -1.80
CA VAL A 30 18.08 -1.85 -3.04
C VAL A 30 19.03 -2.98 -2.66
N THR A 31 18.67 -4.21 -3.01
CA THR A 31 19.47 -5.40 -2.75
C THR A 31 19.79 -6.18 -4.01
N LEU A 32 20.92 -6.89 -3.97
CA LEU A 32 21.32 -7.86 -4.98
C LEU A 32 21.94 -9.04 -4.24
N LEU A 33 21.29 -10.19 -4.30
CA LEU A 33 21.76 -11.41 -3.64
C LEU A 33 22.43 -12.33 -4.66
N PRO A 34 23.74 -12.65 -4.49
CA PRO A 34 24.43 -13.54 -5.42
C PRO A 34 23.74 -14.89 -5.57
N GLY A 35 23.41 -15.27 -6.81
CA GLY A 35 22.76 -16.55 -7.13
C GLY A 35 21.23 -16.56 -6.91
N ASP A 36 20.62 -15.43 -6.54
CA ASP A 36 19.18 -15.28 -6.50
C ASP A 36 18.63 -14.97 -7.90
N SER A 37 17.63 -15.72 -8.34
CA SER A 37 16.93 -15.48 -9.62
C SER A 37 16.12 -14.18 -9.64
N GLY A 38 15.89 -13.56 -8.48
CA GLY A 38 15.24 -12.25 -8.38
C GLY A 38 16.08 -11.12 -8.95
N HIS A 39 17.41 -11.25 -9.03
CA HIS A 39 18.30 -10.17 -9.45
C HIS A 39 18.10 -8.89 -8.60
N LEU A 40 18.32 -7.71 -9.17
CA LEU A 40 18.10 -6.44 -8.48
C LEU A 40 16.71 -6.39 -7.83
N THR A 41 16.68 -6.06 -6.56
CA THR A 41 15.49 -6.07 -5.72
C THR A 41 15.33 -4.72 -5.05
N TYR A 42 14.11 -4.20 -5.01
CA TYR A 42 13.83 -2.81 -4.62
C TYR A 42 12.61 -2.64 -3.72
N GLY A 43 12.76 -1.77 -2.74
CA GLY A 43 11.68 -1.14 -2.00
C GLY A 43 11.15 -1.97 -0.83
N ARG A 44 10.09 -1.46 -0.20
CA ARG A 44 9.53 -1.98 1.06
C ARG A 44 9.15 -3.46 0.97
N ALA A 45 8.67 -3.87 -0.20
CA ALA A 45 8.22 -5.22 -0.47
C ALA A 45 9.25 -6.09 -1.20
N GLN A 46 10.47 -5.58 -1.43
CA GLN A 46 11.53 -6.28 -2.16
C GLN A 46 11.05 -6.79 -3.53
N THR A 47 10.55 -5.88 -4.36
CA THR A 47 10.11 -6.17 -5.74
C THR A 47 11.32 -6.41 -6.64
N THR A 48 11.30 -7.46 -7.46
CA THR A 48 12.49 -7.96 -8.15
C THR A 48 12.49 -7.69 -9.66
N LEU A 49 13.67 -7.48 -10.23
CA LEU A 49 13.91 -7.37 -11.67
C LEU A 49 13.54 -8.67 -12.39
N GLY A 50 14.04 -9.81 -11.90
CA GLY A 50 13.85 -11.11 -12.53
C GLY A 50 12.40 -11.58 -12.63
N SER A 51 11.50 -11.03 -11.81
CA SER A 51 10.06 -11.30 -11.91
C SER A 51 9.33 -10.45 -12.95
N GLY A 52 9.97 -9.40 -13.47
CA GLY A 52 9.32 -8.36 -14.27
C GLY A 52 8.47 -7.38 -13.44
N ASN A 53 8.25 -7.62 -12.15
CA ASN A 53 7.44 -6.72 -11.32
C ASN A 53 8.12 -5.36 -11.09
N LEU A 54 9.47 -5.31 -11.11
CA LEU A 54 10.17 -4.04 -11.00
C LEU A 54 9.84 -3.10 -12.17
N HIS A 55 9.70 -3.65 -13.39
CA HIS A 55 9.21 -2.88 -14.54
C HIS A 55 7.83 -2.28 -14.25
N LEU A 56 6.88 -3.11 -13.81
CA LEU A 56 5.50 -2.66 -13.58
C LEU A 56 5.40 -1.59 -12.48
N LEU A 57 6.23 -1.70 -11.43
CA LEU A 57 6.29 -0.74 -10.34
C LEU A 57 6.89 0.58 -10.80
N ILE A 58 8.02 0.56 -11.50
CA ILE A 58 8.67 1.79 -11.99
C ILE A 58 7.80 2.44 -13.07
N LYS A 59 7.14 1.66 -13.93
CA LYS A 59 6.16 2.18 -14.87
C LYS A 59 5.01 2.89 -14.16
N ALA A 60 4.42 2.26 -13.14
CA ALA A 60 3.35 2.88 -12.36
C ALA A 60 3.80 4.19 -11.69
N TYR A 61 5.04 4.27 -11.22
CA TYR A 61 5.61 5.51 -10.69
C TYR A 61 5.79 6.58 -11.77
N CYS A 62 6.35 6.23 -12.95
CA CYS A 62 6.50 7.17 -14.05
C CYS A 62 5.17 7.70 -14.59
N ASP A 63 4.11 6.88 -14.52
CA ASP A 63 2.75 7.25 -14.91
C ASP A 63 2.02 8.10 -13.83
N ALA A 64 2.56 8.17 -12.60
CA ALA A 64 1.94 8.90 -11.50
C ALA A 64 2.19 10.41 -11.60
N ALA A 65 1.16 11.20 -11.27
CA ALA A 65 1.29 12.65 -11.21
C ALA A 65 2.32 13.07 -10.15
N ASN A 66 3.10 14.10 -10.47
CA ASN A 66 4.10 14.70 -9.56
C ASN A 66 5.25 13.76 -9.12
N ALA A 67 5.42 12.61 -9.79
CA ALA A 67 6.57 11.73 -9.56
C ALA A 67 7.89 12.45 -9.93
N ALA A 68 8.68 12.81 -8.91
CA ALA A 68 9.83 13.70 -9.04
C ALA A 68 10.92 13.15 -9.97
N LEU A 69 11.09 11.81 -9.97
CA LEU A 69 12.11 11.09 -10.73
C LEU A 69 11.54 10.44 -12.01
N SER A 70 10.28 10.71 -12.38
CA SER A 70 9.61 10.09 -13.52
C SER A 70 10.39 10.24 -14.82
N SER A 71 10.90 11.45 -15.10
CA SER A 71 11.66 11.74 -16.33
C SER A 71 12.93 10.89 -16.42
N GLN A 72 13.68 10.76 -15.33
CA GLN A 72 14.93 10.00 -15.28
C GLN A 72 14.66 8.49 -15.32
N LEU A 73 13.70 8.01 -14.53
CA LEU A 73 13.36 6.58 -14.47
C LEU A 73 12.69 6.07 -15.75
N SER A 74 12.03 6.96 -16.52
CA SER A 74 11.42 6.60 -17.81
C SER A 74 12.43 6.03 -18.81
N GLY A 75 13.68 6.50 -18.77
CA GLY A 75 14.77 6.02 -19.63
C GLY A 75 15.14 4.55 -19.40
N PHE A 76 14.80 3.98 -18.24
CA PHE A 76 15.09 2.59 -17.89
C PHE A 76 13.92 1.64 -18.18
N LEU A 77 12.72 2.14 -18.51
CA LEU A 77 11.52 1.31 -18.64
C LEU A 77 11.67 0.17 -19.64
N ARG A 78 12.31 0.44 -20.79
CA ARG A 78 12.52 -0.58 -21.81
C ARG A 78 13.48 -1.69 -21.35
N ARG A 79 14.59 -1.31 -20.71
CA ARG A 79 15.55 -2.26 -20.13
C ARG A 79 14.92 -3.09 -19.02
N LEU A 80 14.06 -2.48 -18.20
CA LEU A 80 13.29 -3.17 -17.17
C LEU A 80 12.29 -4.17 -17.77
N GLU A 81 11.60 -3.79 -18.84
CA GLU A 81 10.65 -4.67 -19.56
C GLU A 81 11.37 -5.89 -20.15
N ASP A 82 12.57 -5.67 -20.69
CA ASP A 82 13.42 -6.71 -21.28
C ASP A 82 14.19 -7.55 -20.23
N ILE A 83 14.00 -7.27 -18.93
CA ILE A 83 14.73 -7.90 -17.82
C ILE A 83 16.24 -7.84 -18.07
N ASP A 84 16.73 -6.65 -18.45
CA ASP A 84 18.15 -6.42 -18.71
C ASP A 84 18.97 -6.54 -17.42
N LEU A 85 19.64 -7.69 -17.27
CA LEU A 85 20.43 -8.03 -16.08
C LEU A 85 21.64 -7.11 -15.86
N THR A 86 22.02 -6.29 -16.84
CA THR A 86 23.06 -5.27 -16.61
C THR A 86 22.62 -4.21 -15.60
N LEU A 87 21.31 -4.06 -15.35
CA LEU A 87 20.76 -3.19 -14.32
C LEU A 87 21.17 -3.59 -12.89
N ASP A 88 21.59 -4.84 -12.66
CA ASP A 88 22.13 -5.28 -11.36
C ASP A 88 23.32 -4.44 -10.89
N HIS A 89 24.07 -3.87 -11.84
CA HIS A 89 25.29 -3.13 -11.61
C HIS A 89 25.25 -1.68 -12.12
N ASP A 90 24.09 -1.23 -12.63
CA ASP A 90 23.90 0.12 -13.12
C ASP A 90 23.82 1.11 -11.95
N PHE A 91 24.85 1.95 -11.81
CA PHE A 91 24.98 2.87 -10.69
C PHE A 91 23.92 3.98 -10.71
N GLU A 92 23.62 4.50 -11.89
CA GLU A 92 22.64 5.59 -12.05
C GLU A 92 21.24 5.08 -11.68
N PHE A 93 20.85 3.93 -12.23
CA PHE A 93 19.56 3.34 -11.92
C PHE A 93 19.39 3.07 -10.43
N ARG A 94 20.39 2.42 -9.79
CA ARG A 94 20.35 2.12 -8.35
C ARG A 94 20.29 3.39 -7.51
N SER A 95 20.98 4.45 -7.92
CA SER A 95 20.92 5.75 -7.24
C SER A 95 19.53 6.37 -7.32
N LEU A 96 18.88 6.32 -8.49
CA LEU A 96 17.51 6.80 -8.68
C LEU A 96 16.50 6.01 -7.84
N LEU A 97 16.66 4.68 -7.73
CA LEU A 97 15.82 3.86 -6.86
C LEU A 97 15.94 4.27 -5.38
N MET A 98 17.18 4.44 -4.89
CA MET A 98 17.41 4.86 -3.49
C MET A 98 16.82 6.26 -3.23
N GLN A 99 16.99 7.19 -4.16
CA GLN A 99 16.37 8.53 -4.07
C GLN A 99 14.84 8.47 -4.11
N GLY A 100 14.30 7.59 -4.94
CA GLY A 100 12.87 7.36 -5.06
C GLY A 100 12.24 6.93 -3.74
N GLY A 101 12.94 6.19 -2.89
CA GLY A 101 12.40 5.81 -1.57
C GLY A 101 12.05 6.98 -0.65
N ALA A 102 12.61 8.18 -0.87
CA ALA A 102 12.25 9.39 -0.15
C ALA A 102 11.10 10.19 -0.80
N ASP A 103 10.73 9.86 -2.04
CA ASP A 103 9.61 10.49 -2.75
C ASP A 103 8.27 9.92 -2.24
N PRO A 104 7.37 10.74 -1.68
CA PRO A 104 6.04 10.30 -1.24
C PRO A 104 5.25 9.58 -2.34
N VAL A 105 5.36 10.01 -3.60
CA VAL A 105 4.66 9.37 -4.73
C VAL A 105 5.17 7.95 -4.95
N MET A 106 6.48 7.73 -4.80
CA MET A 106 7.05 6.38 -4.89
C MET A 106 6.60 5.51 -3.71
N GLN A 107 6.51 6.06 -2.50
CA GLN A 107 6.02 5.33 -1.33
C GLN A 107 4.56 4.89 -1.53
N ASP A 108 3.70 5.78 -2.02
CA ASP A 108 2.30 5.49 -2.33
C ASP A 108 2.18 4.45 -3.45
N VAL A 109 2.98 4.58 -4.50
CA VAL A 109 3.01 3.60 -5.60
C VAL A 109 3.45 2.22 -5.10
N GLN A 110 4.49 2.13 -4.27
CA GLN A 110 4.91 0.86 -3.67
C GLN A 110 3.82 0.26 -2.79
N ASP A 111 3.16 1.06 -1.95
CA ASP A 111 2.06 0.61 -1.10
C ASP A 111 0.89 0.07 -1.93
N ALA A 112 0.42 0.82 -2.93
CA ALA A 112 -0.67 0.41 -3.80
C ALA A 112 -0.32 -0.82 -4.64
N PHE A 113 0.91 -0.89 -5.15
CA PHE A 113 1.40 -2.02 -5.93
C PHE A 113 1.40 -3.31 -5.11
N PHE A 114 1.93 -3.25 -3.89
CA PHE A 114 2.00 -4.40 -3.00
C PHE A 114 0.61 -4.83 -2.51
N ASP A 115 -0.26 -3.85 -2.25
CA ASP A 115 -1.66 -4.12 -1.91
C ASP A 115 -2.35 -4.92 -3.02
N ARG A 116 -2.22 -4.47 -4.27
CA ARG A 116 -2.82 -5.12 -5.44
C ARG A 116 -2.28 -6.54 -5.67
N LEU A 117 -0.97 -6.73 -5.55
CA LEU A 117 -0.34 -8.02 -5.86
C LEU A 117 -0.48 -9.06 -4.75
N TYR A 118 -0.52 -8.63 -3.49
CA TYR A 118 -0.39 -9.56 -2.36
C TYR A 118 -1.49 -9.40 -1.31
N TRP A 119 -1.81 -8.16 -0.89
CA TRP A 119 -2.78 -7.93 0.19
C TRP A 119 -4.20 -8.28 -0.24
N THR A 120 -4.71 -7.67 -1.31
CA THR A 120 -6.07 -7.90 -1.82
C THR A 120 -6.27 -9.38 -2.17
N PRO A 121 -5.34 -10.06 -2.85
CA PRO A 121 -5.45 -11.50 -3.05
C PRO A 121 -5.42 -12.31 -1.74
N ALA A 122 -4.73 -11.85 -0.70
CA ALA A 122 -4.72 -12.52 0.60
C ALA A 122 -6.05 -12.34 1.34
N GLU A 123 -6.63 -11.14 1.32
CA GLU A 123 -7.96 -10.86 1.88
C GLU A 123 -9.04 -11.72 1.22
N VAL A 124 -9.05 -11.78 -0.11
CA VAL A 124 -9.99 -12.64 -0.85
C VAL A 124 -9.79 -14.11 -0.47
N ALA A 125 -8.54 -14.58 -0.39
CA ALA A 125 -8.24 -15.97 -0.03
C ALA A 125 -8.65 -16.31 1.41
N ALA A 126 -8.44 -15.38 2.35
CA ALA A 126 -8.85 -15.53 3.74
C ALA A 126 -10.38 -15.51 3.87
N GLY A 127 -11.06 -14.60 3.19
CA GLY A 127 -12.52 -14.51 3.15
C GLY A 127 -13.17 -15.78 2.61
N ASN A 128 -12.63 -16.35 1.52
CA ASN A 128 -13.08 -17.63 0.96
C ASN A 128 -12.88 -18.83 1.91
N LEU A 129 -12.03 -18.68 2.92
CA LEU A 129 -11.78 -19.67 3.96
C LEU A 129 -12.51 -19.36 5.27
N GLY A 130 -13.28 -18.27 5.35
CA GLY A 130 -13.92 -17.83 6.59
C GLY A 130 -12.93 -17.34 7.66
N ILE A 131 -11.72 -16.94 7.26
CA ILE A 131 -10.70 -16.40 8.16
C ILE A 131 -10.95 -14.90 8.35
N GLY A 132 -11.10 -14.48 9.61
CA GLY A 132 -11.39 -13.10 9.97
C GLY A 132 -10.48 -12.51 11.06
N ASP A 133 -9.72 -13.33 11.79
CA ASP A 133 -8.75 -12.80 12.77
C ASP A 133 -7.62 -12.04 12.05
N PRO A 134 -7.27 -10.81 12.47
CA PRO A 134 -6.18 -10.03 11.86
C PRO A 134 -4.83 -10.76 11.79
N LEU A 135 -4.45 -11.46 12.87
CA LEU A 135 -3.22 -12.27 12.88
C LEU A 135 -3.30 -13.43 11.86
N ALA A 136 -4.46 -14.07 11.73
CA ALA A 136 -4.66 -15.14 10.77
C ALA A 136 -4.54 -14.63 9.33
N LEU A 137 -5.10 -13.46 9.02
CA LEU A 137 -4.93 -12.83 7.71
C LEU A 137 -3.46 -12.48 7.45
N ALA A 138 -2.70 -12.00 8.45
CA ALA A 138 -1.27 -11.77 8.31
C ALA A 138 -0.49 -13.05 7.93
N VAL A 139 -0.91 -14.22 8.44
CA VAL A 139 -0.34 -15.53 8.05
C VAL A 139 -0.66 -15.89 6.60
N VAL A 140 -1.90 -15.66 6.14
CA VAL A 140 -2.28 -15.84 4.73
C VAL A 140 -1.45 -14.93 3.84
N TYR A 141 -1.33 -13.67 4.23
CA TYR A 141 -0.58 -12.65 3.52
C TYR A 141 0.90 -12.98 3.39
N ASP A 142 1.60 -13.30 4.48
CA ASP A 142 3.00 -13.75 4.42
C ASP A 142 3.17 -15.02 3.58
N GLY A 143 2.19 -15.94 3.64
CA GLY A 143 2.16 -17.12 2.78
C GLY A 143 2.10 -16.78 1.29
N LYS A 144 1.37 -15.73 0.92
CA LYS A 144 1.27 -15.25 -0.47
C LYS A 144 2.51 -14.50 -0.92
N VAL A 145 3.04 -13.61 -0.08
CA VAL A 145 4.30 -12.88 -0.35
C VAL A 145 5.44 -13.88 -0.60
N HIS A 146 5.55 -14.91 0.25
CA HIS A 146 6.53 -15.98 0.06
C HIS A 146 6.20 -16.93 -1.11
N GLY A 147 4.96 -16.94 -1.62
CA GLY A 147 4.51 -17.87 -2.66
C GLY A 147 4.25 -19.31 -2.20
N SER A 148 4.30 -19.60 -0.89
CA SER A 148 4.03 -20.95 -0.36
C SER A 148 2.55 -21.22 -0.06
N TRP A 149 1.70 -20.20 -0.14
CA TRP A 149 0.30 -20.24 0.31
C TRP A 149 -0.47 -21.47 -0.20
N ILE A 150 -0.55 -21.64 -1.52
CA ILE A 150 -1.36 -22.71 -2.14
C ILE A 150 -0.89 -24.08 -1.64
N ARG A 151 0.42 -24.34 -1.73
CA ARG A 151 1.03 -25.62 -1.32
C ARG A 151 0.74 -25.98 0.13
N ILE A 152 0.93 -25.04 1.05
CA ILE A 152 0.75 -25.32 2.47
C ILE A 152 -0.74 -25.37 2.83
N ARG A 153 -1.56 -24.47 2.28
CA ARG A 153 -3.02 -24.46 2.49
C ARG A 153 -3.62 -25.81 2.10
N ASP A 154 -3.29 -26.32 0.91
CA ASP A 154 -3.87 -27.56 0.40
C ASP A 154 -3.41 -28.76 1.24
N ARG A 155 -2.13 -28.80 1.61
CA ARG A 155 -1.60 -29.81 2.54
C ARG A 155 -2.32 -29.80 3.90
N VAL A 156 -2.59 -28.62 4.46
CA VAL A 156 -3.28 -28.50 5.75
C VAL A 156 -4.72 -28.98 5.62
N ASN A 157 -5.41 -28.54 4.55
CA ASN A 157 -6.78 -28.94 4.27
C ASN A 157 -6.91 -30.45 4.12
N GLU A 158 -6.00 -31.08 3.38
CA GLU A 158 -5.98 -32.53 3.15
C GLU A 158 -5.70 -33.32 4.43
N ARG A 159 -4.75 -32.89 5.25
CA ARG A 159 -4.31 -33.65 6.43
C ARG A 159 -5.14 -33.43 7.67
N HIS A 160 -5.69 -32.22 7.82
CA HIS A 160 -6.25 -31.77 9.09
C HIS A 160 -7.67 -31.22 8.97
N GLY A 161 -8.16 -30.97 7.76
CA GLY A 161 -9.44 -30.33 7.52
C GLY A 161 -9.34 -28.82 7.30
N ARG A 162 -10.49 -28.21 7.02
CA ARG A 162 -10.64 -26.81 6.60
C ARG A 162 -11.06 -25.93 7.79
N PRO A 163 -10.92 -24.59 7.71
CA PRO A 163 -11.25 -23.71 8.83
C PRO A 163 -12.70 -23.81 9.34
N ASP A 164 -13.65 -24.15 8.47
CA ASP A 164 -15.04 -24.40 8.80
C ASP A 164 -15.26 -25.67 9.62
N THR A 165 -14.35 -26.65 9.53
CA THR A 165 -14.44 -27.91 10.29
C THR A 165 -13.64 -27.89 11.59
N ILE A 166 -12.44 -27.30 11.58
CA ILE A 166 -11.52 -27.30 12.74
C ILE A 166 -11.35 -25.95 13.42
N GLY A 167 -12.11 -24.94 12.98
CA GLY A 167 -12.03 -23.56 13.44
C GLY A 167 -10.82 -22.80 12.86
N GLN A 168 -10.99 -21.50 12.61
CA GLN A 168 -9.95 -20.67 11.98
C GLN A 168 -8.61 -20.72 12.72
N ARG A 169 -8.62 -20.60 14.06
CA ARG A 169 -7.38 -20.57 14.86
C ARG A 169 -6.67 -21.92 14.86
N GLY A 170 -7.44 -23.00 15.00
CA GLY A 170 -6.92 -24.37 14.91
C GLY A 170 -6.28 -24.65 13.56
N TRP A 171 -6.90 -24.17 12.48
CA TRP A 171 -6.35 -24.26 11.14
C TRP A 171 -5.05 -23.45 10.98
N VAL A 172 -4.99 -22.22 11.48
CA VAL A 172 -3.80 -21.36 11.40
C VAL A 172 -2.62 -21.96 12.16
N HIS A 173 -2.83 -22.50 13.37
CA HIS A 173 -1.77 -23.22 14.09
C HIS A 173 -1.16 -24.35 13.26
N ARG A 174 -2.00 -25.10 12.54
CA ARG A 174 -1.56 -26.21 11.67
C ARG A 174 -0.85 -25.71 10.42
N TYR A 175 -1.34 -24.64 9.81
CA TYR A 175 -0.67 -23.99 8.70
C TYR A 175 0.75 -23.54 9.08
N ILE A 176 0.90 -22.88 10.22
CA ILE A 176 2.21 -22.46 10.73
C ILE A 176 3.11 -23.66 10.99
N ALA A 177 2.61 -24.72 11.65
CA ALA A 177 3.39 -25.93 11.92
C ALA A 177 3.86 -26.63 10.64
N GLU A 178 2.95 -26.85 9.68
CA GLU A 178 3.25 -27.49 8.39
C GLU A 178 4.24 -26.67 7.55
N ARG A 179 4.07 -25.34 7.51
CA ARG A 179 5.00 -24.45 6.81
C ARG A 179 6.37 -24.43 7.46
N ARG A 180 6.43 -24.37 8.79
CA ARG A 180 7.68 -24.41 9.55
C ARG A 180 8.46 -25.71 9.27
N ALA A 181 7.78 -26.85 9.35
CA ALA A 181 8.38 -28.15 9.06
C ALA A 181 8.87 -28.25 7.61
N TRP A 182 8.07 -27.76 6.66
CA TRP A 182 8.45 -27.72 5.25
C TRP A 182 9.68 -26.84 4.98
N LEU A 183 9.75 -25.65 5.57
CA LEU A 183 10.90 -24.75 5.44
C LEU A 183 12.16 -25.36 6.07
N ALA A 184 12.06 -25.92 7.28
CA ALA A 184 13.19 -26.52 7.98
C ALA A 184 13.81 -27.71 7.22
N GLY A 185 12.96 -28.52 6.57
CA GLY A 185 13.38 -29.65 5.75
C GLY A 185 13.68 -29.32 4.28
N HIS A 186 13.67 -28.05 3.87
CA HIS A 186 13.78 -27.69 2.46
C HIS A 186 15.22 -27.86 1.93
N SER A 187 15.36 -28.38 0.71
CA SER A 187 16.67 -28.54 0.05
C SER A 187 17.39 -27.19 -0.14
N ASN A 188 16.68 -26.19 -0.68
CA ASN A 188 17.15 -24.81 -0.76
C ASN A 188 17.46 -24.22 0.64
N HIS A 189 18.74 -23.94 0.89
CA HIS A 189 19.23 -23.36 2.16
C HIS A 189 18.69 -21.95 2.42
N LEU A 190 18.42 -21.14 1.40
CA LEU A 190 17.87 -19.80 1.57
C LEU A 190 16.48 -19.86 2.20
N LEU A 191 15.65 -20.82 1.79
CA LEU A 191 14.32 -21.03 2.38
C LEU A 191 14.41 -21.55 3.83
N ARG A 192 15.42 -22.35 4.18
CA ARG A 192 15.64 -22.76 5.58
C ARG A 192 15.87 -21.56 6.50
N ARG A 193 16.48 -20.49 6.00
CA ARG A 193 16.72 -19.27 6.78
C ARG A 193 15.45 -18.48 7.10
N THR A 194 14.31 -18.76 6.47
CA THR A 194 13.03 -18.05 6.72
C THR A 194 12.14 -18.73 7.75
N VAL A 195 12.58 -19.85 8.35
CA VAL A 195 11.84 -20.58 9.41
C VAL A 195 11.42 -19.66 10.56
N TYR A 196 12.25 -18.67 10.93
CA TYR A 196 11.98 -17.73 12.01
C TYR A 196 10.65 -16.98 11.84
N ARG A 197 10.15 -16.81 10.62
CA ARG A 197 8.85 -16.15 10.37
C ARG A 197 7.72 -16.91 11.04
N MET A 198 7.79 -18.25 10.99
CA MET A 198 6.80 -19.11 11.62
C MET A 198 6.94 -19.09 13.14
N ASP A 199 8.17 -19.02 13.66
CA ASP A 199 8.41 -18.86 15.11
C ASP A 199 7.86 -17.52 15.64
N ALA A 200 7.97 -16.45 14.85
CA ALA A 200 7.39 -15.15 15.18
C ALA A 200 5.85 -15.19 15.21
N PHE A 201 5.21 -15.83 14.21
CA PHE A 201 3.76 -16.01 14.23
C PHE A 201 3.31 -16.89 15.40
N SER A 202 4.02 -17.98 15.70
CA SER A 202 3.73 -18.81 16.88
C SER A 202 3.76 -17.99 18.16
N SER A 203 4.78 -17.14 18.34
CA SER A 203 4.89 -16.27 19.52
C SER A 203 3.70 -15.30 19.66
N LEU A 204 3.15 -14.81 18.55
CA LEU A 204 1.95 -13.96 18.56
C LEU A 204 0.68 -14.76 18.89
N MET A 205 0.57 -15.99 18.39
CA MET A 205 -0.55 -16.89 18.72
C MET A 205 -0.50 -17.32 20.19
N ASP A 206 0.69 -17.64 20.71
CA ASP A 206 0.91 -18.05 22.10
C ASP A 206 0.63 -16.91 23.09
N SER A 207 0.85 -15.66 22.69
CA SER A 207 0.43 -14.48 23.45
C SER A 207 -1.05 -14.11 23.25
N ASN A 208 -1.80 -14.93 22.50
CA ASN A 208 -3.22 -14.75 22.20
C ASN A 208 -3.56 -13.42 21.50
N ASN A 209 -2.60 -12.79 20.81
CA ASN A 209 -2.79 -11.50 20.13
C ASN A 209 -3.41 -11.66 18.73
N TRP A 210 -4.57 -12.33 18.65
CA TRP A 210 -5.25 -12.59 17.38
C TRP A 210 -5.80 -11.33 16.69
N SER A 211 -6.11 -10.30 17.48
CA SER A 211 -6.63 -9.01 17.00
C SER A 211 -5.53 -8.05 16.52
N LEU A 212 -4.25 -8.39 16.70
CA LEU A 212 -3.10 -7.50 16.52
C LEU A 212 -3.25 -6.20 17.31
N ALA A 213 -3.67 -6.32 18.59
CA ALA A 213 -3.71 -5.21 19.52
C ALA A 213 -2.30 -4.65 19.74
N LEU A 214 -2.20 -3.31 19.68
CA LEU A 214 -0.96 -2.57 19.84
C LEU A 214 -0.75 -2.15 21.31
N PRO A 215 0.51 -2.02 21.77
CA PRO A 215 1.72 -2.39 21.07
C PRO A 215 2.01 -3.89 21.13
N PHE A 216 2.79 -4.41 20.18
CA PHE A 216 3.37 -5.76 20.25
C PHE A 216 4.74 -5.78 19.59
N SER A 217 5.52 -6.83 19.83
CA SER A 217 6.87 -6.95 19.26
C SER A 217 6.98 -8.13 18.30
N VAL A 218 7.75 -7.93 17.23
CA VAL A 218 8.16 -8.98 16.30
C VAL A 218 9.66 -8.88 16.12
N ARG A 219 10.40 -9.96 16.38
CA ARG A 219 11.86 -10.01 16.14
C ARG A 219 12.64 -8.89 16.84
N GLY A 220 12.17 -8.45 18.02
CA GLY A 220 12.77 -7.34 18.78
C GLY A 220 12.40 -5.94 18.29
N GLN A 221 11.58 -5.83 17.24
CA GLN A 221 11.03 -4.58 16.75
C GLN A 221 9.66 -4.33 17.36
N GLU A 222 9.46 -3.17 17.98
CA GLU A 222 8.16 -2.77 18.50
C GLU A 222 7.26 -2.25 17.38
N ILE A 223 6.04 -2.77 17.33
CA ILE A 223 4.96 -2.32 16.47
C ILE A 223 3.95 -1.59 17.34
N ASN A 224 3.86 -0.28 17.14
CA ASN A 224 2.98 0.62 17.89
C ASN A 224 2.32 1.63 16.92
N GLN A 225 1.38 2.43 17.42
CA GLN A 225 0.65 3.39 16.58
C GLN A 225 1.57 4.46 15.97
N HIS A 226 2.66 4.84 16.61
CA HIS A 226 3.58 5.82 16.06
C HIS A 226 4.33 5.27 14.85
N VAL A 227 4.83 4.03 14.93
CA VAL A 227 5.58 3.36 13.85
C VAL A 227 4.69 3.01 12.66
N LEU A 228 3.45 2.61 12.90
CA LEU A 228 2.49 2.32 11.83
C LEU A 228 2.02 3.58 11.09
N GLY A 229 2.44 4.75 11.58
CA GLY A 229 1.75 6.01 11.44
C GLY A 229 0.45 5.97 12.25
N ALA A 230 0.05 7.13 12.79
CA ALA A 230 -1.38 7.41 12.78
C ALA A 230 -1.87 7.13 11.34
N PRO A 231 -3.14 6.77 11.10
CA PRO A 231 -3.66 7.06 9.77
C PRO A 231 -3.20 8.51 9.53
N PRO A 232 -2.55 8.82 8.39
CA PRO A 232 -2.72 10.18 7.90
C PRO A 232 -4.21 10.46 8.04
N VAL A 233 -4.60 11.72 8.17
CA VAL A 233 -5.93 12.03 7.66
C VAL A 233 -5.88 11.63 6.17
N ARG A 234 -6.13 10.35 5.88
CA ARG A 234 -6.17 9.73 4.56
C ARG A 234 -7.60 9.99 4.17
N VAL A 235 -7.83 11.22 3.73
CA VAL A 235 -8.68 11.40 2.57
C VAL A 235 -8.12 10.41 1.56
N THR A 236 -8.88 9.35 1.31
CA THR A 236 -8.50 8.30 0.38
C THR A 236 -8.21 8.93 -0.97
N ALA A 237 -7.04 8.66 -1.53
CA ALA A 237 -6.65 9.05 -2.89
C ALA A 237 -7.43 8.28 -3.98
N GLU A 238 -8.68 7.94 -3.72
CA GLU A 238 -9.72 7.68 -4.72
C GLU A 238 -10.75 8.82 -4.79
N ASP A 239 -10.61 9.89 -3.98
CA ASP A 239 -11.49 11.06 -4.04
C ASP A 239 -10.76 12.43 -3.96
N THR A 240 -9.48 12.50 -4.33
CA THR A 240 -8.80 13.80 -4.53
C THR A 240 -7.69 13.67 -5.58
N GLN A 241 -8.07 13.43 -6.83
CA GLN A 241 -7.70 14.49 -7.76
C GLN A 241 -8.61 15.64 -7.38
N GLN A 242 -8.08 16.79 -6.94
CA GLN A 242 -8.90 17.99 -6.91
C GLN A 242 -9.40 18.22 -8.33
N ARG A 243 -10.59 17.70 -8.63
CA ARG A 243 -11.19 17.86 -9.94
C ARG A 243 -11.50 19.33 -10.08
N THR A 244 -11.09 19.93 -11.19
CA THR A 244 -11.40 21.32 -11.51
C THR A 244 -12.92 21.52 -11.51
N LEU A 245 -13.46 22.19 -10.48
CA LEU A 245 -14.90 22.39 -10.32
C LEU A 245 -15.35 23.53 -11.21
N ARG A 246 -16.42 23.30 -11.98
CA ARG A 246 -17.00 24.28 -12.89
C ARG A 246 -18.45 23.94 -13.19
N LEU A 247 -19.18 24.90 -13.72
CA LEU A 247 -20.52 24.65 -14.22
C LEU A 247 -20.46 23.73 -15.45
N THR A 248 -21.16 22.61 -15.40
CA THR A 248 -21.31 21.64 -16.52
C THR A 248 -22.78 21.24 -16.68
N MET A 249 -23.09 20.50 -17.75
CA MET A 249 -24.40 19.86 -17.97
C MET A 249 -24.20 18.35 -18.20
N PRO A 250 -24.65 17.45 -17.30
CA PRO A 250 -25.27 17.74 -16.00
C PRO A 250 -24.32 18.51 -15.05
N THR A 251 -24.88 19.22 -14.07
CA THR A 251 -24.11 19.99 -13.09
C THR A 251 -23.16 19.10 -12.30
N MET A 252 -22.00 19.62 -11.93
CA MET A 252 -21.10 18.90 -11.04
C MET A 252 -21.73 18.84 -9.66
N THR A 253 -21.78 17.66 -9.06
CA THR A 253 -22.27 17.46 -7.69
C THR A 253 -21.28 16.67 -6.88
N GLY A 254 -21.24 16.87 -5.56
CA GLY A 254 -20.35 16.12 -4.67
C GLY A 254 -19.92 16.87 -3.42
N SER A 255 -19.22 16.17 -2.53
CA SER A 255 -18.66 16.68 -1.28
C SER A 255 -17.62 17.78 -1.48
N ASP A 256 -16.91 17.77 -2.60
CA ASP A 256 -15.93 18.80 -2.99
C ASP A 256 -16.59 20.10 -3.46
N VAL A 257 -17.76 20.01 -4.12
CA VAL A 257 -18.61 21.16 -4.43
C VAL A 257 -19.19 21.73 -3.13
N GLU A 258 -19.66 20.88 -2.22
CA GLU A 258 -20.15 21.33 -0.91
C GLU A 258 -19.04 22.01 -0.09
N ALA A 259 -17.81 21.49 -0.15
CA ALA A 259 -16.65 22.10 0.51
C ALA A 259 -16.30 23.47 -0.08
N LEU A 260 -16.34 23.60 -1.41
CA LEU A 260 -16.19 24.88 -2.10
C LEU A 260 -17.27 25.89 -1.67
N GLU A 261 -18.54 25.47 -1.68
CA GLU A 261 -19.68 26.30 -1.26
C GLU A 261 -19.55 26.75 0.19
N ARG A 262 -19.13 25.85 1.08
CA ARG A 262 -18.89 26.16 2.49
C ARG A 262 -17.73 27.15 2.67
N ALA A 263 -16.61 26.97 1.98
CA ALA A 263 -15.47 27.88 2.05
C ALA A 263 -15.81 29.29 1.52
N LEU A 264 -16.68 29.38 0.51
CA LEU A 264 -17.23 30.66 0.04
C LEU A 264 -18.22 31.25 1.06
N ALA A 265 -19.11 30.46 1.63
CA ALA A 265 -20.04 30.92 2.65
C ALA A 265 -19.32 31.45 3.92
N GLU A 266 -18.27 30.76 4.37
CA GLU A 266 -17.42 31.18 5.50
C GLU A 266 -16.70 32.51 5.24
N ARG A 267 -16.43 32.83 3.97
CA ARG A 267 -15.87 34.11 3.53
C ARG A 267 -16.95 35.21 3.34
N GLY A 268 -18.22 34.90 3.65
CA GLY A 268 -19.33 35.85 3.66
C GLY A 268 -20.17 35.90 2.39
N TRP A 269 -19.96 34.99 1.44
CA TRP A 269 -20.75 34.92 0.21
C TRP A 269 -22.13 34.31 0.45
N ALA A 270 -23.17 34.94 -0.11
CA ALA A 270 -24.52 34.40 -0.10
C ALA A 270 -24.66 33.29 -1.17
N ILE A 271 -24.46 32.04 -0.74
CA ILE A 271 -24.46 30.84 -1.57
C ILE A 271 -25.28 29.72 -0.90
N ASN A 272 -25.90 28.85 -1.71
CA ASN A 272 -26.54 27.64 -1.20
C ASN A 272 -25.49 26.53 -1.02
N ILE A 273 -25.57 25.78 0.09
CA ILE A 273 -24.67 24.65 0.35
C ILE A 273 -25.48 23.38 0.14
N ASP A 274 -25.64 22.98 -1.12
CA ASP A 274 -26.39 21.79 -1.53
C ASP A 274 -25.53 20.77 -2.28
N GLY A 275 -24.24 21.07 -2.45
CA GLY A 275 -23.28 20.23 -3.15
C GLY A 275 -23.52 20.18 -4.65
N VAL A 276 -24.12 21.22 -5.24
CA VAL A 276 -24.42 21.33 -6.68
C VAL A 276 -23.79 22.60 -7.27
N PHE A 277 -22.85 22.42 -8.21
CA PHE A 277 -22.17 23.52 -8.86
C PHE A 277 -23.08 24.11 -9.94
N ASP A 278 -23.94 25.04 -9.52
CA ASP A 278 -24.91 25.74 -10.36
C ASP A 278 -24.40 27.14 -10.80
N GLU A 279 -25.26 27.93 -11.44
CA GLU A 279 -24.94 29.31 -11.85
C GLU A 279 -24.68 30.23 -10.65
N GLY A 280 -25.28 29.94 -9.48
CA GLY A 280 -25.02 30.63 -8.23
C GLY A 280 -23.59 30.38 -7.74
N THR A 281 -23.19 29.11 -7.68
CA THR A 281 -21.83 28.69 -7.28
C THR A 281 -20.77 29.24 -8.24
N LYS A 282 -21.00 29.16 -9.56
CA LYS A 282 -20.10 29.77 -10.55
C LYS A 282 -19.89 31.26 -10.32
N ARG A 283 -20.97 32.02 -10.11
CA ARG A 283 -20.91 33.47 -9.87
C ARG A 283 -20.09 33.81 -8.62
N CYS A 284 -20.27 33.06 -7.53
CA CYS A 284 -19.49 33.26 -6.31
C CYS A 284 -18.00 32.94 -6.52
N VAL A 285 -17.67 31.86 -7.25
CA VAL A 285 -16.28 31.54 -7.61
C VAL A 285 -15.64 32.66 -8.44
N THR A 286 -16.35 33.15 -9.47
CA THR A 286 -15.88 34.26 -10.32
C THR A 286 -15.59 35.51 -9.49
N GLN A 287 -16.48 35.88 -8.57
CA GLN A 287 -16.30 37.07 -7.73
C GLN A 287 -15.15 36.89 -6.73
N PHE A 288 -15.05 35.72 -6.10
CA PHE A 288 -13.91 35.39 -5.25
C PHE A 288 -12.58 35.48 -5.99
N GLN A 289 -12.49 34.92 -7.19
CA GLN A 289 -11.27 34.98 -8.01
C GLN A 289 -10.85 36.43 -8.31
N ASP A 290 -11.80 37.30 -8.63
CA ASP A 290 -11.54 38.73 -8.85
C ASP A 290 -10.99 39.41 -7.57
N GLU A 291 -11.56 39.10 -6.40
CA GLU A 291 -11.11 39.64 -5.11
C GLU A 291 -9.69 39.23 -4.73
N VAL A 292 -9.28 38.00 -5.03
CA VAL A 292 -7.94 37.48 -4.69
C VAL A 292 -6.91 37.65 -5.82
N GLY A 293 -7.27 38.36 -6.90
CA GLY A 293 -6.36 38.65 -8.02
C GLY A 293 -6.05 37.44 -8.92
N LEU A 294 -6.96 36.47 -8.98
CA LEU A 294 -6.92 35.33 -9.91
C LEU A 294 -7.71 35.66 -11.19
N VAL A 295 -7.56 34.80 -12.21
CA VAL A 295 -8.40 34.88 -13.41
C VAL A 295 -9.84 34.53 -13.02
N ALA A 296 -10.76 35.49 -13.15
CA ALA A 296 -12.18 35.35 -12.82
C ALA A 296 -12.95 34.56 -13.89
N ASP A 297 -12.60 33.28 -14.08
CA ASP A 297 -13.20 32.38 -15.07
C ASP A 297 -14.38 31.55 -14.52
N GLY A 298 -14.65 31.61 -13.22
CA GLY A 298 -15.69 30.84 -12.55
C GLY A 298 -15.34 29.35 -12.43
N ILE A 299 -14.06 29.01 -12.52
CA ILE A 299 -13.54 27.65 -12.46
C ILE A 299 -12.68 27.50 -11.20
N ALA A 300 -13.08 26.61 -10.29
CA ALA A 300 -12.28 26.28 -9.11
C ALA A 300 -11.21 25.22 -9.48
N GLY A 301 -10.15 25.69 -10.14
CA GLY A 301 -8.91 24.94 -10.34
C GLY A 301 -7.94 25.07 -9.16
N PRO A 302 -6.75 24.48 -9.23
CA PRO A 302 -5.80 24.42 -8.09
C PRO A 302 -5.47 25.77 -7.46
N ALA A 303 -5.34 26.84 -8.26
CA ALA A 303 -5.07 28.18 -7.74
C ALA A 303 -6.24 28.74 -6.92
N THR A 304 -7.48 28.56 -7.41
CA THR A 304 -8.70 28.99 -6.72
C THR A 304 -8.92 28.17 -5.43
N LEU A 305 -8.72 26.85 -5.51
CA LEU A 305 -8.88 25.95 -4.36
C LEU A 305 -7.81 26.22 -3.29
N SER A 306 -6.57 26.49 -3.69
CA SER A 306 -5.50 26.88 -2.76
C SER A 306 -5.78 28.22 -2.09
N ALA A 307 -6.31 29.21 -2.81
CA ALA A 307 -6.71 30.49 -2.23
C ALA A 307 -7.88 30.37 -1.23
N LEU A 308 -8.64 29.28 -1.31
CA LEU A 308 -9.72 28.94 -0.38
C LEU A 308 -9.31 28.03 0.77
N ASP A 309 -8.02 27.66 0.86
CA ASP A 309 -7.48 26.69 1.81
C ASP A 309 -8.09 25.28 1.64
N LEU A 310 -8.47 24.94 0.40
CA LEU A 310 -9.03 23.64 0.02
C LEU A 310 -8.02 22.72 -0.70
N ALA A 311 -6.78 23.19 -0.91
CA ALA A 311 -5.66 22.48 -1.56
C ALA A 311 -4.77 21.68 -0.62
#